data_AF-A0AAV4EKZ6-F1
#
_entry.id   AF-A0AAV4EKZ6-F1
#
_cell.length_a   1.000
_cell.length_b   1.000
_cell.length_c   1.000
_cell.angle_alpha   90.00
_cell.angle_beta   90.00
_cell.angle_gamma   90.00
#
_symmetry.space_group_name_H-M   'P 1'
#
loop_
_entity.id
_entity.type
_entity.pdbx_description
1 polymer ?
#
loop_
_entity_poly.entity_id
_entity_poly.type
_entity_poly.pdbx_seq_one_letter_code
_entity_poly.pdbx_strand_id
1 'polypeptide(L)'
;MRCSDEFIPIDMSLGLFGAVHPQHGVIWTDGKAIYLAPIHVHGHQVQNATSVRLGQFEHVTSVHWSCPGTGVTTTNSSAAASTTQSQPETEAGPPPCHLCVVHQQNVTVWRVSGALPRLSFKQVRKINVRPVPQGCLWHPSNDVLCLLSRHQCSFYFRHDHNKGSYAFPSLESGKISCGCWSPDGKKLILCIGSALLIYRWEDVGRSISDFSASAWRIPG
;
A
#
# COMPACT_ATOMS: atom_id res chain seq x y z
N MET A 1 4.01 -6.98 -43.12
CA MET A 1 3.59 -6.23 -41.92
C MET A 1 2.42 -6.97 -41.28
N ARG A 2 2.67 -7.83 -40.29
CA ARG A 2 1.64 -8.34 -39.39
C ARG A 2 2.09 -7.98 -38.00
N CYS A 3 1.32 -7.11 -37.34
CA CYS A 3 1.49 -6.78 -35.94
C CYS A 3 1.17 -8.07 -35.17
N SER A 4 2.19 -8.67 -34.57
CA SER A 4 2.00 -9.77 -33.62
C SER A 4 1.52 -9.13 -32.31
N ASP A 5 0.19 -9.01 -32.18
CA ASP A 5 -0.48 -8.72 -30.91
C ASP A 5 -0.31 -9.95 -30.00
N GLU A 6 0.88 -10.07 -29.43
CA GLU A 6 1.10 -10.94 -28.28
C GLU A 6 0.54 -10.21 -27.06
N PHE A 7 -0.78 -10.30 -26.87
CA PHE A 7 -1.41 -9.97 -25.60
C PHE A 7 -0.83 -10.92 -24.55
N ILE A 8 0.22 -10.47 -23.87
CA ILE A 8 0.70 -11.11 -22.65
C ILE A 8 -0.49 -11.07 -21.68
N PRO A 9 -1.02 -12.20 -21.22
CA PRO A 9 -2.11 -12.20 -20.27
C PRO A 9 -1.58 -11.54 -18.99
N ILE A 10 -2.00 -10.31 -18.75
CA ILE A 10 -1.91 -9.70 -17.43
C ILE A 10 -2.73 -10.65 -16.55
N ASP A 11 -2.09 -11.32 -15.60
CA ASP A 11 -2.77 -12.08 -14.56
C ASP A 11 -3.56 -11.07 -13.71
N MET A 12 -4.74 -10.67 -14.21
CA MET A 12 -5.63 -9.67 -13.64
C MET A 12 -6.47 -10.24 -12.51
N SER A 13 -6.25 -11.50 -12.13
CA SER A 13 -6.96 -12.08 -11.01
C SER A 13 -6.30 -11.60 -9.71
N LEU A 14 -6.99 -10.68 -9.02
CA LEU A 14 -6.96 -10.50 -7.55
C LEU A 14 -6.04 -9.42 -6.94
N GLY A 15 -5.49 -8.46 -7.69
CA GLY A 15 -4.53 -7.47 -7.15
C GLY A 15 -4.77 -5.98 -7.47
N LEU A 16 -5.81 -5.59 -8.22
CA LEU A 16 -5.85 -4.26 -8.83
C LEU A 16 -6.08 -3.08 -7.86
N PHE A 17 -6.64 -3.31 -6.67
CA PHE A 17 -6.94 -2.22 -5.72
C PHE A 17 -5.69 -1.46 -5.24
N GLY A 18 -4.52 -2.12 -5.21
CA GLY A 18 -3.24 -1.48 -4.89
C GLY A 18 -2.49 -0.94 -6.11
N ALA A 19 -2.96 -1.21 -7.34
CA ALA A 19 -2.21 -0.90 -8.56
C ALA A 19 -2.43 0.52 -9.07
N VAL A 20 -3.49 1.21 -8.64
CA VAL A 20 -3.87 2.53 -9.16
C VAL A 20 -3.65 3.61 -8.10
N HIS A 21 -2.80 4.58 -8.40
CA HIS A 21 -2.60 5.78 -7.59
C HIS A 21 -3.30 6.98 -8.25
N PRO A 22 -4.15 7.74 -7.52
CA PRO A 22 -4.88 8.89 -8.09
C PRO A 22 -4.01 9.95 -8.78
N GLN A 23 -2.76 10.13 -8.34
CA GLN A 23 -1.85 11.16 -8.87
C GLN A 23 -0.71 10.60 -9.75
N HIS A 24 -0.48 9.29 -9.74
CA HIS A 24 0.67 8.69 -10.44
C HIS A 24 0.23 7.72 -11.54
N GLY A 25 -1.02 7.28 -11.52
CA GLY A 25 -1.57 6.35 -12.49
C GLY A 25 -1.40 4.89 -12.07
N VAL A 26 -1.25 4.01 -13.05
CA VAL A 26 -1.29 2.56 -12.85
C VAL A 26 0.11 1.99 -12.81
N ILE A 27 0.38 1.13 -11.84
CA ILE A 27 1.62 0.36 -11.73
C ILE A 27 1.35 -1.13 -11.90
N TRP A 28 2.25 -1.83 -12.59
CA TRP A 28 2.17 -3.28 -12.74
C TRP A 28 3.55 -3.91 -12.91
N THR A 29 3.59 -5.24 -12.93
CA THR A 29 4.79 -6.02 -13.19
C THR A 29 4.49 -7.13 -14.18
N ASP A 30 5.48 -7.51 -14.98
CA ASP A 30 5.48 -8.69 -15.85
C ASP A 30 6.21 -9.88 -15.22
N GLY A 31 6.58 -9.78 -13.94
CA GLY A 31 7.40 -10.76 -13.22
C GLY A 31 8.89 -10.42 -13.17
N LYS A 32 9.40 -9.59 -14.08
CA LYS A 32 10.84 -9.24 -14.20
C LYS A 32 11.09 -7.74 -14.10
N ALA A 33 10.12 -6.91 -14.43
CA ALA A 33 10.23 -5.46 -14.39
C ALA A 33 8.97 -4.85 -13.80
N ILE A 34 9.10 -3.59 -13.39
CA ILE A 34 7.98 -2.78 -12.91
C ILE A 34 7.75 -1.65 -13.88
N TYR A 35 6.50 -1.42 -14.23
CA TYR A 35 6.06 -0.43 -15.20
C TYR A 35 5.06 0.52 -14.55
N LEU A 36 5.14 1.79 -14.92
CA LEU A 36 4.21 2.84 -14.49
C LEU A 36 3.66 3.56 -15.72
N ALA A 37 2.35 3.69 -15.82
CA ALA A 37 1.71 4.54 -16.81
C ALA A 37 0.90 5.63 -16.11
N PRO A 38 1.14 6.92 -16.43
CA PRO A 38 0.40 8.05 -15.87
C PRO A 38 -0.97 8.19 -16.56
N ILE A 39 -1.83 7.21 -16.32
CA ILE A 39 -3.16 7.16 -16.92
C ILE A 39 -4.07 8.14 -16.18
N HIS A 40 -4.63 9.10 -16.92
CA HIS A 40 -5.65 10.02 -16.44
C HIS A 40 -7.00 9.63 -17.07
N VAL A 41 -8.01 9.47 -16.23
CA VAL A 41 -9.39 9.20 -16.67
C VAL A 41 -10.16 10.51 -16.61
N HIS A 42 -10.55 11.05 -17.76
CA HIS A 42 -11.39 12.23 -17.87
C HIS A 42 -12.78 11.81 -18.36
N GLY A 43 -13.76 11.79 -17.44
CA GLY A 43 -15.10 11.28 -17.72
C GLY A 43 -15.09 9.79 -18.05
N HIS A 44 -15.50 9.42 -19.27
CA HIS A 44 -15.50 8.03 -19.76
C HIS A 44 -14.33 7.73 -20.71
N GLN A 45 -13.38 8.67 -20.88
CA GLN A 45 -12.23 8.49 -21.76
C GLN A 45 -10.94 8.29 -20.96
N VAL A 46 -10.15 7.32 -21.42
CA VAL A 46 -8.80 7.06 -20.94
C VAL A 46 -7.84 7.69 -21.94
N GLN A 47 -7.00 8.63 -21.49
CA GLN A 47 -5.94 9.15 -22.35
C GLN A 47 -4.82 8.10 -22.43
N ASN A 48 -4.40 7.76 -23.65
CA ASN A 48 -3.24 6.90 -23.87
C ASN A 48 -2.01 7.53 -23.22
N ALA A 49 -1.39 6.79 -22.31
CA ALA A 49 -0.18 7.19 -21.62
C ALA A 49 0.94 6.22 -21.95
N THR A 50 2.13 6.76 -22.23
CA THR A 50 3.32 5.92 -22.42
C THR A 50 3.76 5.36 -21.07
N SER A 51 3.89 4.04 -21.01
CA SER A 51 4.44 3.38 -19.82
C SER A 51 5.95 3.61 -19.70
N VAL A 52 6.42 3.85 -18.49
CA VAL A 52 7.85 3.92 -18.16
C VAL A 52 8.24 2.68 -17.36
N ARG A 53 9.35 2.04 -17.74
CA ARG A 53 9.95 0.96 -16.94
C ARG A 53 10.75 1.57 -15.79
N LEU A 54 10.30 1.34 -14.56
CA LEU A 54 10.93 1.88 -13.35
C LEU A 54 12.18 1.10 -12.94
N GLY A 55 12.25 -0.19 -13.26
CA GLY A 55 13.39 -1.02 -12.92
C GLY A 55 13.24 -2.46 -13.39
N GLN A 56 14.33 -3.22 -13.30
CA GLN A 56 14.40 -4.64 -13.56
C GLN A 56 14.82 -5.37 -12.28
N PHE A 57 14.19 -6.52 -12.05
CA PHE A 57 14.29 -7.33 -10.86
C PHE A 57 14.36 -8.81 -11.27
N GLU A 58 14.86 -9.66 -10.38
CA GLU A 58 14.94 -11.10 -10.63
C GLU A 58 13.55 -11.74 -10.68
N HIS A 59 12.72 -11.45 -9.67
CA HIS A 59 11.35 -11.94 -9.57
C HIS A 59 10.48 -10.97 -8.75
N VAL A 60 9.40 -10.48 -9.36
CA VAL A 60 8.39 -9.63 -8.72
C VAL A 60 7.05 -10.32 -8.86
N THR A 61 6.33 -10.53 -7.77
CA THR A 61 5.03 -11.19 -7.77
C THR A 61 3.89 -10.19 -7.80
N SER A 62 4.03 -9.04 -7.15
CA SER A 62 3.01 -7.98 -7.15
C SER A 62 3.59 -6.64 -6.70
N VAL A 63 2.85 -5.57 -6.99
CA VAL A 63 3.19 -4.18 -6.64
C VAL A 63 1.94 -3.47 -6.10
N HIS A 64 2.10 -2.67 -5.04
CA HIS A 64 0.98 -2.03 -4.33
C HIS A 64 1.35 -0.62 -3.86
N TRP A 65 0.66 0.40 -4.36
CA TRP A 65 0.68 1.74 -3.82
C TRP A 65 0.12 1.78 -2.40
N SER A 66 0.76 2.57 -1.54
CA SER A 66 0.11 3.06 -0.33
C SER A 66 -0.98 4.06 -0.72
N CYS A 67 -1.89 4.33 0.21
CA CYS A 67 -2.80 5.45 0.04
C CYS A 67 -2.00 6.76 -0.10
N PRO A 68 -2.46 7.72 -0.93
CA PRO A 68 -1.85 9.03 -0.99
C PRO A 68 -1.89 9.63 0.40
N GLY A 69 -0.74 10.05 0.94
CA GLY A 69 -0.69 10.65 2.25
C GLY A 69 -1.65 11.83 2.29
N THR A 70 -2.68 11.77 3.14
CA THR A 70 -3.42 12.97 3.51
C THR A 70 -2.38 13.88 4.14
N GLY A 71 -2.05 15.01 3.50
CA GLY A 71 -1.06 15.97 3.97
C GLY A 71 -1.49 16.64 5.27
N VAL A 72 -1.62 15.87 6.35
CA VAL A 72 -1.80 16.39 7.69
C VAL A 72 -0.43 16.89 8.13
N THR A 73 -0.18 18.15 7.80
CA THR A 73 0.83 18.98 8.43
C THR A 73 0.62 18.84 9.94
N THR A 74 1.55 18.15 10.61
CA THR A 74 1.52 18.05 12.07
C THR A 74 1.92 19.40 12.64
N THR A 75 1.02 20.39 12.64
CA THR A 75 1.16 21.58 13.47
C THR A 75 0.63 21.23 14.85
N ASN A 76 1.49 20.64 15.66
CA ASN A 76 1.34 20.71 17.11
C ASN A 76 1.57 22.17 17.51
N SER A 77 0.53 22.93 17.82
CA SER A 77 0.58 24.07 18.74
C SER A 77 -0.83 24.54 19.07
N SER A 78 -1.11 24.50 20.36
CA SER A 78 -2.17 25.19 21.09
C SER A 78 -2.49 26.60 20.58
N ALA A 79 -3.76 26.97 20.75
CA ALA A 79 -4.34 28.30 20.59
C ALA A 79 -3.41 29.48 20.92
N ALA A 80 -3.31 30.42 19.98
CA ALA A 80 -3.41 31.86 20.21
C ALA A 80 -3.57 32.57 18.86
N ALA A 81 -4.57 33.43 18.75
CA ALA A 81 -4.81 34.27 17.58
C ALA A 81 -3.76 35.38 17.45
N SER A 82 -3.26 35.63 16.24
CA SER A 82 -2.88 36.97 15.77
C SER A 82 -2.68 37.01 14.25
N THR A 83 -3.06 38.15 13.69
CA THR A 83 -3.31 38.49 12.28
C THR A 83 -2.04 38.87 11.51
N THR A 84 -2.09 38.73 10.17
CA THR A 84 -1.21 39.31 9.11
C THR A 84 0.22 38.73 9.05
N GLN A 85 0.80 38.31 7.93
CA GLN A 85 0.83 38.88 6.57
C GLN A 85 1.22 37.81 5.52
N SER A 86 0.80 38.04 4.28
CA SER A 86 1.02 37.28 3.04
C SER A 86 2.49 36.94 2.68
N GLN A 87 2.76 35.66 2.37
CA GLN A 87 3.93 35.18 1.61
C GLN A 87 3.47 34.24 0.47
N PRO A 88 4.22 34.17 -0.65
CA PRO A 88 3.78 33.52 -1.88
C PRO A 88 3.79 32.00 -1.72
N GLU A 89 2.70 31.37 -2.15
CA GLU A 89 2.51 29.92 -2.20
C GLU A 89 3.64 29.29 -3.03
N THR A 90 4.65 28.74 -2.36
CA THR A 90 5.59 27.83 -3.00
C THR A 90 4.81 26.57 -3.30
N GLU A 91 4.48 26.36 -4.57
CA GLU A 91 3.70 25.24 -5.11
C GLU A 91 4.38 23.91 -4.72
N ALA A 92 4.11 23.45 -3.50
CA ALA A 92 4.68 22.23 -2.96
C ALA A 92 4.06 21.07 -3.75
N GLY A 93 4.90 20.29 -4.44
CA GLY A 93 4.45 19.12 -5.18
C GLY A 93 3.68 18.13 -4.29
N PRO A 94 3.04 17.11 -4.91
CA PRO A 94 2.23 16.16 -4.18
C PRO A 94 3.00 15.52 -3.01
N PRO A 95 2.32 15.27 -1.87
CA PRO A 95 2.97 14.65 -0.72
C PRO A 95 3.56 13.29 -1.12
N PRO A 96 4.69 12.88 -0.52
CA PRO A 96 5.27 11.58 -0.81
C PRO A 96 4.31 10.45 -0.43
N CYS A 97 4.35 9.38 -1.20
CA CYS A 97 3.67 8.12 -0.90
C CYS A 97 4.67 6.96 -0.90
N HIS A 98 4.19 5.76 -0.66
CA HIS A 98 5.01 4.55 -0.68
C HIS A 98 4.52 3.56 -1.74
N LEU A 99 5.45 2.77 -2.22
CA LEU A 99 5.21 1.64 -3.10
C LEU A 99 5.78 0.38 -2.44
N CYS A 100 4.92 -0.62 -2.28
CA CYS A 100 5.31 -1.97 -1.87
C CYS A 100 5.59 -2.80 -3.12
N VAL A 101 6.75 -3.46 -3.16
CA VAL A 101 7.12 -4.42 -4.20
C VAL A 101 7.33 -5.77 -3.53
N VAL A 102 6.54 -6.75 -3.96
CA VAL A 102 6.59 -8.11 -3.42
C VAL A 102 7.46 -8.96 -4.33
N HIS A 103 8.53 -9.52 -3.76
CA HIS A 103 9.43 -10.44 -4.44
C HIS A 103 9.18 -11.87 -3.98
N GLN A 104 9.91 -12.83 -4.56
CA GLN A 104 9.77 -14.24 -4.21
C GLN A 104 10.13 -14.54 -2.74
N GLN A 105 11.05 -13.80 -2.14
CA GLN A 105 11.60 -14.09 -0.81
C GLN A 105 11.50 -12.93 0.18
N ASN A 106 11.14 -11.73 -0.31
CA ASN A 106 11.09 -10.54 0.52
C ASN A 106 10.09 -9.53 -0.06
N VAL A 107 9.83 -8.50 0.72
CA VAL A 107 9.08 -7.32 0.31
C VAL A 107 10.00 -6.10 0.44
N THR A 108 10.00 -5.23 -0.55
CA THR A 108 10.68 -3.93 -0.46
C THR A 108 9.65 -2.80 -0.45
N VAL A 109 9.91 -1.76 0.33
CA VAL A 109 9.09 -0.55 0.40
C VAL A 109 9.92 0.61 -0.10
N TRP A 110 9.35 1.37 -1.03
CA TRP A 110 9.98 2.48 -1.71
C TRP A 110 9.20 3.74 -1.42
N ARG A 111 9.87 4.80 -0.98
CA ARG A 111 9.30 6.14 -0.95
C ARG A 111 9.29 6.70 -2.37
N VAL A 112 8.15 7.23 -2.77
CA VAL A 112 7.93 7.89 -4.06
C VAL A 112 7.66 9.36 -3.80
N SER A 113 8.36 10.24 -4.50
CA SER A 113 8.30 11.69 -4.28
C SER A 113 8.39 12.47 -5.58
N GLY A 114 7.78 13.66 -5.62
CA GLY A 114 7.69 14.49 -6.80
C GLY A 114 6.43 14.23 -7.63
N ALA A 115 6.35 14.88 -8.79
CA ALA A 115 5.27 14.72 -9.75
C ALA A 115 5.82 14.17 -11.06
N LEU A 116 4.95 13.56 -11.86
CA LEU A 116 5.30 13.15 -13.22
C LEU A 116 5.71 14.36 -14.07
N PRO A 117 6.70 14.23 -14.97
CA PRO A 117 7.47 13.02 -15.28
C PRO A 117 8.69 12.80 -14.37
N ARG A 118 8.91 13.62 -13.33
CA ARG A 118 10.11 13.61 -12.47
C ARG A 118 9.85 12.97 -11.12
N LEU A 119 9.47 11.68 -11.13
CA LEU A 119 9.34 10.91 -9.90
C LEU A 119 10.70 10.42 -9.39
N SER A 120 10.89 10.48 -8.07
CA SER A 120 12.03 9.90 -7.36
C SER A 120 11.58 8.68 -6.57
N PHE A 121 12.36 7.60 -6.67
CA PHE A 121 12.12 6.34 -5.98
C PHE A 121 13.29 6.04 -5.06
N LYS A 122 13.05 5.96 -3.75
CA LYS A 122 14.06 5.62 -2.76
C LYS A 122 13.62 4.40 -1.97
N GLN A 123 14.36 3.31 -2.04
CA GLN A 123 14.09 2.14 -1.19
C GLN A 123 14.29 2.53 0.29
N VAL A 124 13.23 2.42 1.09
CA VAL A 124 13.26 2.77 2.52
C VAL A 124 13.19 1.55 3.41
N ARG A 125 12.71 0.41 2.94
CA ARG A 125 12.63 -0.82 3.74
C ARG A 125 12.79 -2.08 2.90
N LYS A 126 13.41 -3.11 3.48
CA LYS A 126 13.40 -4.49 2.99
C LYS A 126 12.95 -5.39 4.14
N ILE A 127 11.98 -6.25 3.87
CA ILE A 127 11.31 -7.10 4.86
C ILE A 127 11.40 -8.54 4.35
N ASN A 128 12.03 -9.43 5.12
CA ASN A 128 12.23 -10.83 4.74
C ASN A 128 11.02 -11.68 5.14
N VAL A 129 9.88 -11.42 4.50
CA VAL A 129 8.64 -12.18 4.65
C VAL A 129 8.12 -12.52 3.26
N ARG A 130 7.52 -13.70 3.12
CA ARG A 130 6.76 -14.11 1.93
C ARG A 130 5.27 -13.99 2.22
N PRO A 131 4.58 -12.95 1.72
CA PRO A 131 3.15 -12.82 1.88
C PRO A 131 2.40 -13.93 1.14
N VAL A 132 1.20 -14.27 1.60
CA VAL A 132 0.25 -15.05 0.80
C VAL A 132 -0.24 -14.20 -0.39
N PRO A 133 -0.78 -14.82 -1.46
CA PRO A 133 -1.53 -14.06 -2.47
C PRO A 133 -2.63 -13.25 -1.75
N GLN A 134 -2.72 -11.93 -1.98
CA GLN A 134 -3.58 -10.98 -1.23
C GLN A 134 -3.13 -10.66 0.21
N GLY A 135 -1.88 -10.97 0.56
CA GLY A 135 -1.34 -10.71 1.89
C GLY A 135 -0.72 -9.33 2.06
N CYS A 136 -0.76 -8.44 1.07
CA CYS A 136 -0.20 -7.09 1.17
C CYS A 136 -1.30 -6.06 1.31
N LEU A 137 -1.46 -5.50 2.51
CA LEU A 137 -2.58 -4.65 2.88
C LEU A 137 -2.08 -3.32 3.44
N TRP A 138 -2.25 -2.24 2.68
CA TRP A 138 -2.02 -0.88 3.17
C TRP A 138 -3.21 -0.41 3.99
N HIS A 139 -2.95 0.26 5.11
CA HIS A 139 -3.98 0.98 5.83
C HIS A 139 -4.49 2.16 4.97
N PRO A 140 -5.81 2.44 4.93
CA PRO A 140 -6.40 3.41 4.01
C PRO A 140 -5.97 4.88 4.21
N SER A 141 -5.47 5.23 5.40
CA SER A 141 -5.12 6.62 5.74
C SER A 141 -3.81 6.80 6.52
N ASN A 142 -3.13 5.72 6.89
CA ASN A 142 -1.96 5.77 7.78
C ASN A 142 -0.80 5.05 7.10
N ASP A 143 0.43 5.46 7.45
CA ASP A 143 1.67 4.82 7.01
C ASP A 143 1.89 3.48 7.74
N VAL A 144 1.00 2.51 7.45
CA VAL A 144 0.98 1.16 8.03
C VAL A 144 0.77 0.16 6.89
N LEU A 145 1.80 -0.66 6.65
CA LEU A 145 1.76 -1.83 5.80
C LEU A 145 1.54 -3.08 6.65
N CYS A 146 0.47 -3.81 6.38
CA CYS A 146 0.20 -5.13 6.94
C CYS A 146 0.60 -6.21 5.91
N LEU A 147 1.41 -7.18 6.35
CA LEU A 147 1.82 -8.35 5.58
C LEU A 147 1.29 -9.62 6.23
N LEU A 148 0.54 -10.40 5.46
CA LEU A 148 -0.02 -11.68 5.87
C LEU A 148 0.82 -12.81 5.30
N SER A 149 1.46 -13.58 6.16
CA SER A 149 1.97 -14.92 5.83
C SER A 149 0.91 -15.97 6.19
N ARG A 150 1.15 -17.25 5.88
CA ARG A 150 0.19 -18.32 6.20
C ARG A 150 -0.17 -18.40 7.70
N HIS A 151 0.72 -17.97 8.60
CA HIS A 151 0.55 -18.15 10.05
C HIS A 151 0.77 -16.88 10.87
N GLN A 152 1.03 -15.74 10.22
CA GLN A 152 1.36 -14.51 10.95
C GLN A 152 0.88 -13.29 10.18
N CYS A 153 0.30 -12.35 10.92
CA CYS A 153 -0.04 -11.01 10.48
C CYS A 153 0.95 -10.03 11.11
N SER A 154 1.73 -9.33 10.28
CA SER A 154 2.79 -8.43 10.70
C SER A 154 2.57 -7.03 10.14
N PHE A 155 2.77 -6.02 10.98
CA PHE A 155 2.60 -4.61 10.69
C PHE A 155 3.96 -3.93 10.63
N TYR A 156 4.14 -3.06 9.65
CA TYR A 156 5.33 -2.25 9.45
C TYR A 156 4.86 -0.82 9.23
N PHE A 157 5.40 0.12 10.00
CA PHE A 157 4.90 1.49 10.00
C PHE A 157 6.03 2.50 10.18
N ARG A 158 5.73 3.76 9.86
CA ARG A 158 6.68 4.89 9.86
C ARG A 158 7.89 4.56 8.99
N HIS A 159 7.64 4.31 7.70
CA HIS A 159 8.64 3.76 6.78
C HIS A 159 9.85 4.68 6.56
N ASP A 160 9.68 5.98 6.73
CA ASP A 160 10.74 6.97 6.49
C ASP A 160 11.60 7.26 7.73
N HIS A 161 10.98 7.43 8.90
CA HIS A 161 11.64 7.83 10.15
C HIS A 161 11.11 7.00 11.32
N ASN A 162 11.98 6.61 12.27
CA ASN A 162 11.59 5.82 13.45
C ASN A 162 10.79 4.55 13.10
N LYS A 163 11.32 3.76 12.16
CA LYS A 163 10.70 2.54 11.62
C LYS A 163 10.24 1.61 12.74
N GLY A 164 8.95 1.34 12.79
CA GLY A 164 8.35 0.41 13.74
C GLY A 164 7.91 -0.89 13.07
N SER A 165 7.75 -1.93 13.88
CA SER A 165 7.06 -3.15 13.48
C SER A 165 6.36 -3.79 14.68
N TYR A 166 5.26 -4.47 14.41
CA TYR A 166 4.50 -5.23 15.39
C TYR A 166 3.95 -6.48 14.70
N ALA A 167 3.77 -7.58 15.40
CA ALA A 167 3.15 -8.77 14.84
C ALA A 167 2.16 -9.33 15.84
N PHE A 168 1.02 -9.82 15.34
CA PHE A 168 0.17 -10.65 16.17
C PHE A 168 0.90 -11.94 16.54
N PRO A 169 0.50 -12.58 17.65
CA PRO A 169 0.92 -13.94 17.93
C PRO A 169 0.72 -14.83 16.70
N SER A 170 1.72 -15.65 16.39
CA SER A 170 1.61 -16.61 15.30
C SER A 170 0.45 -17.57 15.58
N LEU A 171 -0.29 -17.92 14.53
CA LEU A 171 -1.38 -18.87 14.65
C LEU A 171 -0.85 -20.26 15.00
N GLU A 172 -1.34 -20.83 16.09
CA GLU A 172 -1.06 -22.22 16.46
C GLU A 172 -1.81 -23.21 15.56
N SER A 173 -2.94 -22.80 14.98
CA SER A 173 -3.74 -23.61 14.05
C SER A 173 -4.45 -22.75 13.00
N GLY A 174 -4.83 -23.38 11.88
CA GLY A 174 -5.40 -22.67 10.72
C GLY A 174 -4.35 -22.00 9.84
N LYS A 175 -4.82 -21.41 8.74
CA LYS A 175 -3.98 -20.66 7.79
C LYS A 175 -4.70 -19.38 7.40
N ILE A 176 -3.98 -18.25 7.42
CA ILE A 176 -4.47 -17.00 6.86
C ILE A 176 -4.54 -17.16 5.34
N SER A 177 -5.72 -16.95 4.76
CA SER A 177 -5.90 -16.97 3.31
C SER A 177 -5.90 -15.58 2.70
N CYS A 178 -6.50 -14.61 3.38
CA CYS A 178 -6.59 -13.21 2.94
C CYS A 178 -7.02 -12.32 4.11
N GLY A 179 -7.04 -11.02 3.88
CA GLY A 179 -7.61 -10.05 4.80
C GLY A 179 -7.90 -8.72 4.12
N CYS A 180 -8.52 -7.80 4.84
CA CYS A 180 -8.75 -6.44 4.37
C CYS A 180 -8.90 -5.46 5.53
N TRP A 181 -8.48 -4.23 5.30
CA TRP A 181 -8.86 -3.10 6.15
C TRP A 181 -10.27 -2.64 5.79
N SER A 182 -11.03 -2.20 6.79
CA SER A 182 -12.24 -1.42 6.54
C SER A 182 -11.86 -0.08 5.89
N PRO A 183 -12.74 0.53 5.06
CA PRO A 183 -12.45 1.81 4.41
C PRO A 183 -12.12 2.96 5.39
N ASP A 184 -12.70 2.93 6.60
CA ASP A 184 -12.42 3.89 7.67
C ASP A 184 -11.11 3.62 8.43
N GLY A 185 -10.40 2.53 8.11
CA GLY A 185 -9.15 2.14 8.75
C GLY A 185 -9.28 1.58 10.16
N LYS A 186 -10.49 1.57 10.75
CA LYS A 186 -10.67 1.19 12.15
C LYS A 186 -10.71 -0.32 12.38
N LYS A 187 -10.79 -1.13 11.32
CA LYS A 187 -10.88 -2.59 11.43
C LYS A 187 -9.97 -3.28 10.44
N LEU A 188 -9.37 -4.38 10.88
CA LEU A 188 -8.71 -5.36 10.03
C LEU A 188 -9.47 -6.68 10.18
N ILE A 189 -9.87 -7.26 9.06
CA ILE A 189 -10.50 -8.57 9.01
C ILE A 189 -9.51 -9.56 8.40
N LEU A 190 -9.28 -10.69 9.07
CA LEU A 190 -8.48 -11.80 8.56
C LEU A 190 -9.37 -13.03 8.37
N CYS A 191 -9.24 -13.69 7.23
CA CYS A 191 -9.87 -14.98 6.96
C CYS A 191 -8.92 -16.12 7.36
N ILE A 192 -9.34 -16.95 8.30
CA ILE A 192 -8.58 -18.08 8.84
C ILE A 192 -9.48 -19.31 8.85
N GLY A 193 -9.27 -20.21 7.89
CA GLY A 193 -10.12 -21.40 7.73
C GLY A 193 -11.58 -21.01 7.48
N SER A 194 -12.49 -21.41 8.38
CA SER A 194 -13.92 -21.07 8.35
C SER A 194 -14.30 -19.91 9.31
N ALA A 195 -13.31 -19.18 9.81
CA ALA A 195 -13.50 -18.07 10.73
C ALA A 195 -13.00 -16.74 10.15
N LEU A 196 -13.69 -15.66 10.50
CA LEU A 196 -13.22 -14.30 10.35
C LEU A 196 -12.76 -13.78 11.70
N LEU A 197 -11.48 -13.38 11.78
CA LEU A 197 -10.99 -12.59 12.91
C LEU A 197 -11.15 -11.11 12.59
N ILE A 198 -11.68 -10.35 13.53
CA ILE A 198 -11.99 -8.94 13.38
C ILE A 198 -11.27 -8.19 14.50
N TYR A 199 -10.28 -7.41 14.11
CA TYR A 199 -9.50 -6.54 14.99
C TYR A 199 -10.00 -5.11 14.83
N ARG A 200 -10.14 -4.37 15.94
CA ARG A 200 -10.65 -3.00 15.94
C ARG A 200 -9.72 -2.08 16.74
N TRP A 201 -9.39 -0.94 16.16
CA TRP A 201 -8.63 0.14 16.79
C TRP A 201 -9.51 1.39 16.94
N GLU A 202 -9.30 2.14 18.02
CA GLU A 202 -9.77 3.52 18.10
C GLU A 202 -8.89 4.43 17.23
N ASP A 203 -7.57 4.30 17.39
CA ASP A 203 -6.54 5.00 16.64
C ASP A 203 -5.30 4.11 16.45
N VAL A 204 -5.16 3.56 15.25
CA VAL A 204 -4.02 2.72 14.86
C VAL A 204 -2.71 3.50 14.79
N GLY A 205 -2.76 4.81 14.54
CA GLY A 205 -1.59 5.69 14.45
C GLY A 205 -0.99 5.97 15.82
N ARG A 206 -1.82 6.01 16.87
CA ARG A 206 -1.39 6.15 18.27
C ARG A 206 -0.76 4.85 18.79
N SER A 207 -1.42 3.71 18.61
CA SER A 207 -0.91 2.42 19.10
C SER A 207 -1.42 1.26 18.27
N ILE A 208 -0.50 0.60 17.53
CA ILE A 208 -0.81 -0.58 16.73
C ILE A 208 -1.17 -1.82 17.57
N SER A 209 -0.69 -1.89 18.80
CA SER A 209 -0.92 -3.03 19.71
C SER A 209 -2.14 -2.86 20.60
N ASP A 210 -2.79 -1.70 20.58
CA ASP A 210 -3.98 -1.40 21.38
C ASP A 210 -5.24 -1.61 20.53
N PHE A 211 -5.73 -2.86 20.52
CA PHE A 211 -6.90 -3.26 19.75
C PHE A 211 -7.81 -4.19 20.55
N SER A 212 -9.08 -4.21 20.16
CA SER A 212 -10.00 -5.28 20.57
C SER A 212 -10.11 -6.32 19.45
N ALA A 213 -10.12 -7.59 19.81
CA ALA A 213 -10.25 -8.70 18.88
C ALA A 213 -11.56 -9.45 19.12
N SER A 214 -12.18 -9.90 18.02
CA SER A 214 -13.37 -10.75 18.03
C SER A 214 -13.28 -11.77 16.91
N ALA A 215 -13.95 -12.90 17.05
CA ALA A 215 -13.99 -13.94 16.02
C ALA A 215 -15.44 -14.22 15.65
N TRP A 216 -15.71 -14.35 14.35
CA TRP A 216 -16.96 -14.85 13.83
C TRP A 216 -16.69 -16.16 13.08
N ARG A 217 -17.33 -17.24 13.52
CA ARG A 217 -17.32 -18.50 12.78
C ARG A 217 -18.52 -18.51 11.85
N ILE A 218 -18.28 -18.79 10.58
CA ILE A 218 -19.36 -18.97 9.62
C ILE A 218 -20.17 -20.18 10.08
N PRO A 219 -21.48 -20.04 10.39
CA PRO A 219 -22.33 -21.18 10.68
C PRO A 219 -22.32 -22.13 9.47
N GLY A 220 -21.98 -23.39 9.72
CA GLY A 220 -22.02 -24.44 8.70
C GLY A 220 -23.43 -24.91 8.42
#